data_AF-A0A6B2CTV5-F1
#
_entry.id   AF-A0A6B2CTV5-F1
#
_cell.length_a   1.000
_cell.length_b   1.000
_cell.length_c   1.000
_cell.angle_alpha   90.00
_cell.angle_beta   90.00
_cell.angle_gamma   90.00
#
_symmetry.space_group_name_H-M   'P 1'
#
loop_
_entity.id
_entity.type
_entity.pdbx_description
1 polymer ?
#
loop_
_entity_poly.entity_id
_entity_poly.type
_entity_poly.pdbx_seq_one_letter_code
_entity_poly.pdbx_strand_id
1 'polypeptide(L)'
;MLREWPELGAFGVEWVRKWLDLRERLVEIAKTLRRFPWMVEVVKRNPMSVLHPYMVNAFVARDGSEVCLQLVSRTFCARGGEVREVKLELERARLEPYEGKLREVYRPKGLFAFTAAAKEYVEIL
;
A
#
# COMPACT_ATOMS: atom_id res chain seq x y z
N MET A 1 -13.53 7.48 -14.25
CA MET A 1 -12.66 6.81 -13.26
C MET A 1 -12.29 5.40 -13.69
N LEU A 2 -13.20 4.43 -13.60
CA LEU A 2 -12.89 3.01 -13.88
C LEU A 2 -12.45 2.69 -15.31
N ARG A 3 -12.84 3.49 -16.31
CA ARG A 3 -12.35 3.34 -17.70
C ARG A 3 -10.85 3.63 -17.82
N GLU A 4 -10.33 4.55 -17.01
CA GLU A 4 -8.93 4.98 -17.02
C GLU A 4 -8.08 4.19 -16.00
N TRP A 5 -8.72 3.82 -14.88
CA TRP A 5 -8.14 3.12 -13.74
C TRP A 5 -8.95 1.85 -13.44
N PRO A 6 -8.88 0.81 -14.29
CA PRO A 6 -9.61 -0.44 -14.09
C PRO A 6 -9.20 -1.18 -12.81
N GLU A 7 -7.99 -0.94 -12.30
CA GLU A 7 -7.46 -1.56 -11.09
C GLU A 7 -8.31 -1.22 -9.85
N LEU A 8 -8.92 -0.04 -9.83
CA LEU A 8 -9.84 0.36 -8.76
C LEU A 8 -11.10 -0.50 -8.71
N GLY A 9 -11.41 -1.22 -9.79
CA GLY A 9 -12.50 -2.21 -9.83
C GLY A 9 -12.32 -3.33 -8.79
N ALA A 10 -11.10 -3.59 -8.31
CA ALA A 10 -10.84 -4.54 -7.23
C ALA A 10 -11.57 -4.19 -5.92
N PHE A 11 -11.82 -2.91 -5.66
CA PHE A 11 -12.57 -2.45 -4.49
C PHE A 11 -14.09 -2.48 -4.70
N GLY A 12 -14.55 -2.72 -5.92
CA GLY A 12 -15.96 -2.67 -6.32
C GLY A 12 -16.41 -1.30 -6.82
N VAL A 13 -17.38 -1.30 -7.75
CA VAL A 13 -17.89 -0.07 -8.40
C VAL A 13 -18.50 0.90 -7.40
N GLU A 14 -19.27 0.39 -6.44
CA GLU A 14 -19.93 1.20 -5.41
C GLU A 14 -18.92 1.90 -4.49
N TRP A 15 -17.81 1.23 -4.18
CA TRP A 15 -16.72 1.84 -3.41
C TRP A 15 -16.09 3.02 -4.15
N VAL A 16 -15.80 2.85 -5.44
CA VAL A 16 -15.23 3.92 -6.26
C VAL A 16 -16.20 5.10 -6.40
N ARG A 17 -17.50 4.83 -6.55
CA ARG A 17 -18.55 5.86 -6.60
C ARG A 17 -18.65 6.64 -5.30
N LYS A 18 -18.55 5.95 -4.16
CA LYS A 18 -18.64 6.55 -2.83
C LYS A 18 -17.54 7.59 -2.57
N TRP A 19 -16.34 7.36 -3.10
CA TRP A 19 -15.14 8.17 -2.79
C TRP A 19 -14.66 9.04 -3.96
N LEU A 20 -15.54 9.40 -4.90
CA LEU A 20 -15.16 10.21 -6.06
C LEU A 20 -14.66 11.62 -5.70
N ASP A 21 -15.05 12.13 -4.53
CA ASP A 21 -14.54 13.36 -3.94
C ASP A 21 -13.05 13.28 -3.60
N LEU A 22 -12.53 12.09 -3.29
CA LEU A 22 -11.11 11.82 -3.04
C LEU A 22 -10.36 11.37 -4.30
N ARG A 23 -10.67 12.00 -5.45
CA ARG A 23 -10.14 11.62 -6.77
C ARG A 23 -8.62 11.46 -6.81
N GLU A 24 -7.87 12.38 -6.21
CA GLU A 24 -6.40 12.33 -6.23
C GLU A 24 -5.88 11.09 -5.51
N ARG A 25 -6.42 10.79 -4.32
CA ARG A 25 -6.09 9.57 -3.56
C ARG A 25 -6.44 8.31 -4.33
N LEU A 26 -7.60 8.28 -4.98
CA LEU A 26 -7.99 7.15 -5.83
C LEU A 26 -7.00 6.93 -6.99
N VAL A 27 -6.54 8.01 -7.62
CA VAL A 27 -5.55 7.93 -8.70
C VAL A 27 -4.19 7.43 -8.18
N GLU A 28 -3.74 7.86 -7.00
CA GLU A 28 -2.52 7.34 -6.38
C GLU A 28 -2.60 5.86 -6.05
N ILE A 29 -3.75 5.40 -5.53
CA ILE A 29 -4.03 3.98 -5.31
C ILE A 29 -3.96 3.22 -6.63
N ALA A 30 -4.63 3.71 -7.66
CA ALA A 30 -4.66 3.06 -8.96
C ALA A 30 -3.27 2.95 -9.60
N LYS A 31 -2.46 4.01 -9.54
CA LYS A 31 -1.07 4.01 -10.01
C LYS A 31 -0.22 2.97 -9.27
N THR A 32 -0.40 2.87 -7.96
CA THR A 32 0.32 1.90 -7.12
C THR A 32 -0.10 0.46 -7.45
N LEU A 33 -1.40 0.20 -7.56
CA LEU A 33 -1.92 -1.12 -7.98
C LEU A 33 -1.45 -1.51 -9.38
N ARG A 34 -1.37 -0.55 -10.32
CA ARG A 34 -0.84 -0.78 -11.67
C ARG A 34 0.65 -1.12 -11.64
N ARG A 35 1.42 -0.44 -10.78
CA ARG A 35 2.86 -0.73 -10.57
C ARG A 35 3.07 -2.10 -9.93
N PHE A 36 2.16 -2.54 -9.07
CA PHE A 36 2.24 -3.80 -8.34
C PHE A 36 0.97 -4.65 -8.53
N PRO A 37 0.81 -5.33 -9.69
CA PRO A 37 -0.44 -6.04 -10.02
C PRO A 37 -0.90 -7.07 -8.99
N TRP A 38 0.02 -7.66 -8.20
CA TRP A 38 -0.31 -8.59 -7.13
C TRP A 38 -1.21 -7.97 -6.05
N MET A 39 -1.11 -6.65 -5.84
CA MET A 39 -1.94 -5.92 -4.88
C MET A 39 -3.42 -5.96 -5.27
N VAL A 40 -3.72 -5.97 -6.58
CA VAL A 40 -5.10 -6.10 -7.10
C VAL A 40 -5.72 -7.42 -6.63
N GLU A 41 -4.95 -8.50 -6.71
CA GLU A 41 -5.41 -9.83 -6.28
C GLU A 41 -5.57 -9.93 -4.76
N VAL A 42 -4.71 -9.25 -3.99
CA VAL A 42 -4.87 -9.15 -2.53
C VAL A 42 -6.15 -8.39 -2.16
N VAL A 43 -6.44 -7.26 -2.81
CA VAL A 43 -7.68 -6.50 -2.56
C VAL A 43 -8.92 -7.32 -2.92
N LYS A 44 -8.92 -8.02 -4.06
CA LYS A 44 -10.04 -8.89 -4.46
C LYS A 44 -10.32 -10.02 -3.46
N ARG A 45 -9.26 -10.64 -2.92
CA ARG A 45 -9.37 -11.73 -1.94
C ARG A 45 -9.77 -11.26 -0.55
N ASN A 46 -9.55 -9.97 -0.24
CA ASN A 46 -9.84 -9.37 1.05
C ASN A 46 -10.81 -8.21 0.86
N PRO A 47 -12.07 -8.49 0.44
CA PRO A 47 -13.04 -7.44 0.16
C PRO A 47 -13.41 -6.71 1.46
N MET A 48 -13.09 -5.41 1.52
CA MET A 48 -13.43 -4.54 2.64
C MET A 48 -14.56 -3.60 2.20
N SER A 49 -15.79 -3.89 2.65
CA SER A 49 -17.02 -3.22 2.18
C SER A 49 -17.09 -1.71 2.50
N VAL A 50 -16.34 -1.22 3.48
CA VAL A 50 -16.34 0.19 3.92
C VAL A 50 -14.93 0.72 4.16
N LEU A 51 -13.98 0.38 3.28
CA LEU A 51 -12.63 0.91 3.42
C LEU A 51 -12.59 2.40 3.08
N HIS A 52 -12.03 3.26 3.93
CA HIS A 52 -11.73 4.64 3.53
C HIS A 52 -10.44 4.65 2.66
N PRO A 53 -10.33 5.45 1.58
CA PRO A 53 -9.13 5.43 0.71
C PRO A 53 -7.78 5.68 1.41
N TYR A 54 -7.77 6.42 2.53
CA TYR A 54 -6.57 6.64 3.36
C TYR A 54 -6.21 5.46 4.28
N MET A 55 -7.01 4.41 4.32
CA MET A 55 -6.69 3.15 5.01
C MET A 55 -6.03 2.13 4.08
N VAL A 56 -5.82 2.51 2.82
CA VAL A 56 -4.93 1.83 1.89
C VAL A 56 -3.62 2.57 1.97
N ASN A 57 -2.52 1.88 2.28
CA ASN A 57 -1.17 2.42 2.28
C ASN A 57 -0.26 1.43 1.55
N ALA A 58 0.80 1.91 0.92
CA ALA A 58 1.79 1.06 0.29
C ALA A 58 3.19 1.53 0.66
N PHE A 59 4.05 0.56 0.96
CA PHE A 59 5.39 0.79 1.46
C PHE A 59 6.39 0.04 0.61
N VAL A 60 7.54 0.66 0.34
CA VAL A 60 8.67 0.02 -0.35
C VAL A 60 9.84 -0.01 0.61
N ALA A 61 10.44 -1.18 0.81
CA ALA A 61 11.69 -1.30 1.53
C ALA A 61 12.78 -0.50 0.80
N ARG A 62 13.59 0.29 1.52
CA ARG A 62 14.61 1.14 0.88
C ARG A 62 15.67 0.36 0.11
N ASP A 63 15.96 -0.85 0.55
CA ASP A 63 16.88 -1.77 -0.12
C ASP A 63 16.22 -2.49 -1.32
N GLY A 64 14.95 -2.21 -1.61
CA GLY A 64 14.18 -2.84 -2.69
C GLY A 64 13.82 -4.30 -2.42
N SER A 65 14.07 -4.82 -1.21
CA SER A 65 13.92 -6.25 -0.90
C SER A 65 12.46 -6.71 -0.86
N GLU A 66 11.53 -5.82 -0.51
CA GLU A 66 10.09 -6.11 -0.51
C GLU A 66 9.24 -4.87 -0.71
N VAL A 67 8.00 -5.11 -1.14
CA VAL A 67 6.96 -4.10 -1.26
C VAL A 67 5.73 -4.57 -0.53
N CYS A 68 5.13 -3.70 0.28
CA CYS A 68 4.02 -4.02 1.15
C CYS A 68 2.78 -3.19 0.82
N LEU A 69 1.61 -3.82 0.92
CA LEU A 69 0.30 -3.22 0.90
C LEU A 69 -0.31 -3.36 2.29
N GLN A 70 -0.73 -2.25 2.88
CA GLN A 70 -1.49 -2.24 4.12
C GLN A 70 -2.95 -1.90 3.81
N LEU A 71 -3.85 -2.76 4.28
CA LEU A 71 -5.30 -2.59 4.22
C LEU A 71 -5.83 -2.62 5.64
N VAL A 72 -6.21 -1.45 6.16
CA VAL A 72 -6.59 -1.28 7.58
C VAL A 72 -5.44 -1.70 8.50
N SER A 73 -5.54 -2.87 9.13
CA SER A 73 -4.55 -3.42 10.07
C SER A 73 -3.80 -4.62 9.51
N ARG A 74 -4.11 -5.04 8.27
CA ARG A 74 -3.50 -6.21 7.63
C ARG A 74 -2.47 -5.76 6.62
N THR A 75 -1.26 -6.29 6.73
CA THR A 75 -0.14 -5.95 5.86
C THR A 75 0.26 -7.16 5.05
N PHE A 76 0.33 -7.00 3.74
CA PHE A 76 0.75 -8.03 2.80
C PHE A 76 2.03 -7.58 2.13
N CYS A 77 3.09 -8.37 2.17
CA CYS A 77 4.36 -8.03 1.54
C CYS A 77 4.73 -9.05 0.47
N ALA A 78 5.25 -8.53 -0.64
CA ALA A 78 5.81 -9.30 -1.73
C ALA A 78 7.34 -9.32 -1.62
N ARG A 79 7.94 -10.50 -1.51
CA ARG A 79 9.38 -10.71 -1.47
C ARG A 79 9.75 -11.86 -2.40
N GLY A 80 10.64 -11.61 -3.37
CA GLY A 80 11.09 -12.64 -4.30
C GLY A 80 9.97 -13.29 -5.13
N GLY A 81 8.86 -12.58 -5.36
CA GLY A 81 7.69 -13.09 -6.10
C GLY A 81 6.63 -13.77 -5.23
N GLU A 82 6.91 -14.05 -3.96
CA GLU A 82 5.93 -14.60 -3.03
C GLU A 82 5.21 -13.48 -2.26
N VAL A 83 3.88 -13.57 -2.17
CA VAL A 83 3.03 -12.63 -1.42
C VAL A 83 2.52 -13.32 -0.17
N ARG A 84 2.77 -12.71 1.00
CA ARG A 84 2.30 -13.22 2.29
C ARG A 84 1.79 -12.10 3.19
N GLU A 85 0.81 -12.44 4.02
CA GLU A 85 0.43 -11.58 5.13
C GLU A 85 1.53 -11.60 6.19
N VAL A 86 1.95 -10.42 6.64
CA VAL A 86 2.98 -10.23 7.66
C VAL A 86 2.46 -9.35 8.77
N LYS A 87 2.94 -9.61 9.99
CA LYS A 87 2.82 -8.64 11.08
C LYS A 87 3.97 -7.66 10.94
N LEU A 88 3.67 -6.46 10.48
CA LEU A 88 4.62 -5.36 10.34
C LEU A 88 4.06 -4.15 11.06
N GLU A 89 4.78 -3.67 12.07
CA GLU A 89 4.49 -2.41 12.72
C GLU A 89 5.57 -1.39 12.39
N LEU A 90 5.12 -0.24 11.90
CA LEU A 90 5.97 0.84 11.47
C LEU A 90 5.79 2.05 12.39
N GLU A 91 6.88 2.74 12.69
CA GLU A 91 6.89 4.08 13.25
C GLU A 91 7.44 5.07 12.23
N ARG A 92 6.78 6.24 12.14
CA ARG A 92 7.24 7.32 11.28
C ARG A 92 8.56 7.85 11.80
N ALA A 93 9.57 7.90 10.93
CA ALA A 93 10.90 8.36 11.27
C ALA A 93 11.16 9.80 10.79
N ARG A 94 10.90 10.08 9.50
CA ARG A 94 11.20 11.38 8.88
C ARG A 94 10.54 11.55 7.52
N LEU A 95 10.65 12.76 6.95
CA LEU A 95 10.29 13.07 5.57
C LEU A 95 11.58 13.15 4.73
N GLU A 96 11.63 12.45 3.61
CA GLU A 96 12.77 12.51 2.68
C GLU A 96 12.33 12.49 1.21
N PRO A 97 13.12 13.07 0.29
CA PRO A 97 12.86 12.96 -1.13
C PRO A 97 12.92 11.49 -1.61
N TYR A 98 11.86 11.04 -2.28
CA TYR A 98 11.78 9.73 -2.93
C TYR A 98 10.97 9.84 -4.22
N GLU A 99 11.52 9.36 -5.34
CA GLU A 99 10.91 9.45 -6.68
C GLU A 99 10.41 10.87 -7.04
N GLY A 100 11.16 11.90 -6.67
CA GLY A 100 10.84 13.29 -6.98
C GLY A 100 9.73 13.92 -6.13
N LYS A 101 9.24 13.23 -5.09
CA LYS A 101 8.28 13.77 -4.10
C LYS A 101 8.85 13.67 -2.68
N LEU A 102 8.39 14.51 -1.78
CA LEU A 102 8.66 14.34 -0.35
C LEU A 102 7.78 13.21 0.19
N ARG A 103 8.38 12.16 0.74
CA ARG A 103 7.68 10.96 1.25
C ARG A 103 8.04 10.67 2.69
N GLU A 104 7.10 10.06 3.41
CA GLU A 104 7.35 9.60 4.77
C GLU A 104 8.17 8.32 4.76
N VAL A 105 9.23 8.33 5.58
CA VAL A 105 10.09 7.19 5.85
C VAL A 105 9.72 6.63 7.21
N TYR A 106 9.58 5.32 7.25
CA TYR A 106 9.17 4.54 8.40
C TYR A 106 10.25 3.54 8.78
N ARG A 107 10.25 3.16 10.06
CA ARG A 107 11.10 2.09 10.61
C ARG A 107 10.23 1.04 11.28
N PRO A 108 10.58 -0.24 11.15
CA PRO A 108 10.00 -1.28 11.98
C PRO A 108 10.18 -0.98 13.47
N LYS A 109 9.15 -1.21 14.28
CA LYS A 109 9.18 -0.97 15.74
C LYS A 109 8.94 -2.24 16.56
N GLY A 110 9.32 -2.18 17.84
CA GLY A 110 9.08 -3.26 18.81
C GLY A 110 9.73 -4.60 18.41
N LEU A 111 9.06 -5.72 18.69
CA LEU A 111 9.55 -7.05 18.32
C LEU A 111 9.68 -7.22 16.79
N PHE A 112 8.86 -6.52 16.01
CA PHE A 112 8.88 -6.60 14.56
C PHE A 112 10.15 -5.99 13.95
N ALA A 113 10.86 -5.12 14.68
CA ALA A 113 12.12 -4.56 14.21
C ALA A 113 13.25 -5.60 14.05
N PHE A 114 13.16 -6.71 14.77
CA PHE A 114 14.13 -7.81 14.70
C PHE A 114 13.81 -8.81 13.60
N THR A 115 12.55 -8.92 13.18
CA THR A 115 12.08 -9.89 12.19
C THR A 115 11.76 -9.29 10.83
N ALA A 116 11.69 -7.95 10.72
CA ALA A 116 11.46 -7.24 9.47
C ALA A 116 12.56 -7.52 8.43
N ALA A 117 12.18 -7.58 7.15
CA ALA A 117 13.11 -7.86 6.07
C ALA A 117 14.04 -6.68 5.79
N ALA A 118 13.59 -5.45 6.04
CA ALA A 118 14.34 -4.22 5.83
C ALA A 118 14.33 -3.32 7.08
N LYS A 119 15.27 -2.38 7.13
CA LYS A 119 15.41 -1.42 8.25
C LYS A 119 14.60 -0.14 8.06
N GLU A 120 14.33 0.25 6.82
CA GLU A 120 13.55 1.44 6.50
C GLU A 120 12.59 1.16 5.34
N TYR A 121 11.40 1.72 5.44
CA TYR A 121 10.35 1.64 4.43
C TYR A 121 9.93 3.06 4.03
N VAL A 122 9.63 3.28 2.76
CA VAL A 122 9.11 4.55 2.25
C VAL A 122 7.65 4.37 1.91
N GLU A 123 6.78 5.26 2.38
CA GLU A 123 5.39 5.31 1.96
C GLU A 123 5.30 5.92 0.57
N ILE A 124 4.85 5.11 -0.38
CA ILE A 124 4.78 5.47 -1.80
C ILE A 124 3.37 5.86 -2.25
N LEU A 125 2.40 5.70 -1.35
CA LEU A 125 1.01 6.05 -1.58
C LEU A 125 0.69 7.40 -0.96
#